data_AF-A0AAD1DAP2-F1
#
_entry.id   AF-A0AAD1DAP2-F1
#
_cell.length_a   1.000
_cell.length_b   1.000
_cell.length_c   1.000
_cell.angle_alpha   90.00
_cell.angle_beta   90.00
_cell.angle_gamma   90.00
#
_symmetry.space_group_name_H-M   'P 1'
#
loop_
_entity.id
_entity.type
_entity.pdbx_description
1 polymer ?
#
loop_
_entity_poly.entity_id
_entity_poly.type
_entity_poly.pdbx_seq_one_letter_code
_entity_poly.pdbx_strand_id
1 'polypeptide(L)' 'MVLMAQGKTDWEIARILNLSEETVTRYLKTARQRFGVTRRTQLALAAMNAGLIEMRDCISWA' A
#
# COMPACT_ATOMS: atom_id res chain seq x y z
N MET A 1 -2.61 -1.94 -1.03
CA MET A 1 -2.42 -1.05 0.14
C MET A 1 -1.88 -1.82 1.34
N VAL A 2 -2.55 -2.88 1.77
CA VAL A 2 -2.10 -3.75 2.89
C VAL A 2 -0.63 -4.18 2.76
N LEU A 3 -0.24 -4.75 1.62
CA LEU A 3 1.15 -5.16 1.36
C LEU A 3 2.16 -4.01 1.51
N MET A 4 1.77 -2.79 1.14
CA MET A 4 2.62 -1.61 1.30
C MET A 4 2.76 -1.20 2.77
N ALA A 5 1.68 -1.33 3.55
CA ALA A 5 1.67 -1.08 4.98
C ALA A 5 2.51 -2.12 5.75
N GLN A 6 2.62 -3.34 5.23
CA GLN A 6 3.53 -4.40 5.70
C GLN A 6 5.01 -4.13 5.33
N GLY A 7 5.32 -3.02 4.66
CA GLY A 7 6.69 -2.67 4.28
C GLY A 7 7.18 -3.29 2.97
N LYS A 8 6.35 -4.04 2.24
CA LYS A 8 6.74 -4.63 0.94
C LYS A 8 7.08 -3.56 -0.09
N THR A 9 8.12 -3.78 -0.86
CA THR A 9 8.49 -2.93 -1.99
C THR A 9 7.49 -3.04 -3.13
N ASP A 10 7.44 -2.05 -4.02
CA ASP A 10 6.53 -2.05 -5.17
C ASP A 10 6.75 -3.28 -6.07
N TRP A 11 8.01 -3.71 -6.20
CA TRP A 11 8.41 -4.95 -6.85
C TRP A 11 7.87 -6.21 -6.16
N GLU A 12 7.99 -6.32 -4.82
CA GLU A 12 7.43 -7.46 -4.08
C GLU A 12 5.91 -7.49 -4.21
N ILE A 13 5.25 -6.33 -4.13
CA ILE A 13 3.79 -6.19 -4.30
C ILE A 13 3.39 -6.63 -5.71
N ALA A 14 4.14 -6.22 -6.73
CA ALA A 14 3.90 -6.60 -8.11
C ALA A 14 4.00 -8.13 -8.29
N ARG A 15 5.02 -8.74 -7.69
CA ARG A 15 5.20 -10.21 -7.71
C ARG A 15 4.11 -10.96 -6.95
N ILE A 16 3.70 -10.47 -5.79
CA ILE A 16 2.63 -11.07 -4.97
C ILE A 16 1.28 -10.99 -5.69
N LEU A 17 0.99 -9.86 -6.34
CA LEU A 17 -0.28 -9.62 -7.04
C LEU A 17 -0.26 -10.08 -8.51
N ASN A 18 0.86 -10.61 -8.98
CA ASN A 18 1.10 -10.97 -10.39
C ASN A 18 0.78 -9.81 -11.37
N LEU A 19 1.21 -8.59 -11.01
CA LEU A 19 1.05 -7.35 -11.79
C LEU A 19 2.42 -6.83 -12.24
N SER A 20 2.44 -5.88 -13.18
CA SER A 20 3.67 -5.13 -13.47
C SER A 20 3.96 -4.10 -12.38
N GLU A 21 5.25 -3.86 -12.09
CA GLU A 21 5.69 -2.85 -11.13
C GLU A 21 5.17 -1.44 -11.49
N GLU A 22 5.09 -1.12 -12.78
CA GLU A 22 4.51 0.14 -13.25
C GLU A 22 3.04 0.27 -12.86
N THR A 23 2.28 -0.82 -12.96
CA THR A 23 0.86 -0.86 -12.57
C THR A 23 0.72 -0.60 -11.07
N VAL A 24 1.54 -1.26 -10.24
CA VAL A 24 1.57 -1.02 -8.79
C VAL A 24 1.94 0.42 -8.47
N THR A 25 2.98 0.95 -9.10
CA THR A 25 3.43 2.34 -8.93
C THR A 25 2.31 3.33 -9.25
N ARG A 26 1.58 3.09 -10.35
CA ARG A 26 0.45 3.91 -10.78
C ARG A 26 -0.68 3.89 -9.74
N TYR A 27 -1.06 2.71 -9.26
CA TYR A 27 -2.06 2.58 -8.20
C TYR A 27 -1.65 3.30 -6.91
N LEU A 28 -0.41 3.15 -6.47
CA LEU A 28 0.11 3.83 -5.28
C LEU A 28 0.17 5.35 -5.47
N LYS A 29 0.50 5.83 -6.67
CA LYS A 29 0.50 7.26 -7.00
C LYS A 29 -0.92 7.83 -6.97
N THR A 30 -1.88 7.17 -7.61
CA THR A 30 -3.28 7.61 -7.61
C THR A 30 -3.86 7.62 -6.20
N ALA A 31 -3.55 6.61 -5.40
CA ALA A 31 -4.04 6.58 -4.04
C ALA A 31 -3.37 7.64 -3.16
N ARG A 32 -2.06 7.88 -3.30
CA ARG A 32 -1.39 9.03 -2.67
C ARG A 32 -2.06 10.36 -3.01
N GLN A 33 -2.41 10.57 -4.28
CA GLN A 33 -3.15 11.75 -4.71
C GLN A 33 -4.54 11.82 -4.07
N ARG A 34 -5.29 10.72 -4.01
CA ARG A 34 -6.61 10.67 -3.35
C ARG A 34 -6.55 10.99 -1.85
N PHE A 35 -5.53 10.49 -1.16
CA PHE A 35 -5.32 10.75 0.27
C PHE A 35 -4.60 12.07 0.56
N GLY A 36 -4.15 12.81 -0.46
CA GLY A 36 -3.41 14.06 -0.29
C GLY A 36 -2.03 13.89 0.38
N VAL A 37 -1.43 12.70 0.29
CA VAL A 37 -0.17 12.36 0.98
C VAL A 37 0.95 12.10 -0.01
N THR A 38 2.18 12.46 0.36
CA THR A 38 3.35 12.32 -0.51
C THR A 38 4.14 11.05 -0.21
N ARG A 39 4.24 10.69 1.08
CA ARG A 39 5.07 9.56 1.54
C ARG A 39 4.26 8.27 1.65
N ARG A 40 4.93 7.13 1.40
CA ARG A 40 4.31 5.80 1.54
C ARG A 40 3.81 5.55 2.96
N THR A 41 4.56 5.94 3.99
CA THR A 41 4.16 5.74 5.39
C THR A 41 2.92 6.55 5.75
N GLN A 42 2.80 7.76 5.22
CA GLN A 42 1.61 8.59 5.39
C GLN A 42 0.38 7.97 4.72
N LEU A 43 0.55 7.35 3.55
CA LEU A 43 -0.51 6.64 2.85
C LEU A 43 -0.98 5.39 3.62
N ALA A 44 -0.07 4.65 4.24
CA ALA A 44 -0.43 3.53 5.11
C ALA A 44 -1.24 4.02 6.31
N LEU A 45 -0.79 5.08 6.98
CA LEU A 45 -1.50 5.69 8.11
C LEU A 45 -2.86 6.25 7.70
N ALA A 46 -2.95 6.93 6.55
CA ALA A 46 -4.20 7.47 6.03
C ALA A 46 -5.20 6.37 5.67
N ALA A 47 -4.72 5.25 5.11
CA ALA A 47 -5.56 4.09 4.81
C ALA A 47 -6.05 3.39 6.09
N MET A 48 -5.23 3.32 7.14
CA MET A 48 -5.66 2.83 8.46
C MET A 48 -6.70 3.77 9.09
N ASN A 49 -6.47 5.08 9.04
CA ASN A 49 -7.42 6.08 9.57
C ASN A 49 -8.75 6.09 8.80
N ALA A 50 -8.73 5.75 7.51
CA ALA A 50 -9.92 5.58 6.69
C ALA A 50 -10.64 4.24 6.91
N GLY A 51 -10.13 3.35 7.76
CA GLY A 51 -10.69 2.02 7.99
C GLY A 51 -10.57 1.06 6.80
N LEU A 52 -9.65 1.33 5.86
CA LEU A 52 -9.42 0.47 4.68
C LEU A 52 -8.41 -0.66 4.94
N ILE A 53 -7.63 -0.54 6.01
CA ILE A 53 -6.64 -1.52 6.44
C ILE A 53 -6.72 -1.59 7.95
N GLU A 54 -6.86 -2.79 8.51
CA GLU A 54 -6.75 -2.97 9.95
C GLU A 54 -5.30 -3.29 10.35
N MET A 55 -4.94 -2.98 11.60
CA MET A 55 -3.63 -3.33 12.16
C MET A 55 -3.35 -4.84 12.03
N ARG A 56 -4.38 -5.67 12.12
CA ARG A 56 -4.31 -7.13 11.93
C ARG A 56 -3.78 -7.50 10.55
N ASP A 57 -4.24 -6.81 9.51
CA ASP A 57 -3.82 -7.07 8.13
C ASP A 57 -2.34 -6.72 7.93
N CYS A 58 -1.79 -5.79 8.71
CA CYS A 58 -0.37 -5.44 8.68
C CYS A 58 0.52 -6.52 9.31
N ILE A 59 -0.02 -7.41 10.15
CA ILE A 59 0.76 -8.39 10.93
C ILE A 59 0.58 -9.82 10.39
N SER A 60 -0.43 -10.07 9.54
CA SER A 60 -0.87 -11.42 9.16
C SER A 60 -0.01 -12.16 8.12
N TRP A 61 1.28 -11.85 7.96
CA TRP A 61 2.22 -12.67 7.16
C TRP A 61 2.98 -13.66 8.07
N ALA A 62 2.22 -14.49 8.80
CA ALA A 62 2.74 -15.70 9.42
C ALA A 62 2.49 -16.89 8.48
#